data_AF-A0A158FQG3-F1
#
_entry.id   AF-A0A158FQG3-F1
#
_cell.length_a   1.000
_cell.length_b   1.000
_cell.length_c   1.000
_cell.angle_alpha   90.00
_cell.angle_beta   90.00
_cell.angle_gamma   90.00
#
_symmetry.space_group_name_H-M   'P 1'
#
loop_
_entity.id
_entity.type
_entity.pdbx_description
1 polymer ?
#
loop_
_entity_poly.entity_id
_entity_poly.type
_entity_poly.pdbx_seq_one_letter_code
_entity_poly.pdbx_strand_id
1 'polypeptide(L)' 'MTFRFELADKLVLVTGAFSGLGLQFSRTLAAEGCRVAMCGRRIDLGRALAGMQPGL' A
#
# COMPACT_ATOMS: atom_id res chain seq x y z
N MET A 1 14.47 12.55 19.78
CA MET A 1 13.53 11.46 20.11
C MET A 1 13.21 10.72 18.84
N THR A 2 13.42 9.42 18.79
CA THR A 2 13.08 8.58 17.62
C THR A 2 11.94 7.68 18.04
N PHE A 3 10.78 7.83 17.40
CA PHE A 3 9.66 6.92 17.58
C PHE A 3 9.72 5.87 16.48
N ARG A 4 9.80 4.59 16.87
CA ARG A 4 9.64 3.47 15.93
C ARG A 4 8.21 2.97 16.03
N PHE A 5 7.55 2.91 14.87
CA PHE A 5 6.24 2.28 14.76
C PHE A 5 6.43 0.83 14.33
N GLU A 6 5.83 -0.10 15.08
CA GLU A 6 5.75 -1.52 14.74
C GLU A 6 4.61 -1.72 13.73
N LEU A 7 4.96 -1.80 12.44
CA LEU A 7 4.00 -1.88 11.33
C LEU A 7 3.91 -3.25 10.67
N ALA A 8 4.85 -4.15 10.97
CA ALA A 8 4.84 -5.52 10.45
C ALA A 8 3.49 -6.21 10.75
N ASP A 9 3.00 -6.97 9.76
CA ASP A 9 1.75 -7.75 9.79
C ASP A 9 0.46 -6.95 10.02
N LYS A 10 0.52 -5.61 10.05
CA LYS A 10 -0.68 -4.77 10.13
C LYS A 10 -1.46 -4.83 8.82
N LEU A 11 -2.80 -4.87 8.93
CA LEU A 11 -3.70 -4.72 7.80
C LEU A 11 -3.96 -3.24 7.54
N VAL A 12 -3.75 -2.78 6.32
CA VAL A 12 -3.96 -1.37 5.96
C VAL A 12 -4.81 -1.24 4.70
N LEU A 13 -5.84 -0.39 4.76
CA LEU A 13 -6.62 0.01 3.59
C LEU A 13 -6.16 1.40 3.13
N VAL A 14 -5.70 1.50 1.89
CA VAL A 14 -5.32 2.80 1.29
C VAL A 14 -6.36 3.18 0.25
N THR A 15 -7.02 4.34 0.44
CA THR A 15 -7.94 4.91 -0.55
C THR A 15 -7.19 5.83 -1.51
N GLY A 16 -7.69 5.99 -2.74
CA GLY A 16 -6.96 6.76 -3.76
C GLY A 16 -5.60 6.14 -4.13
N ALA A 17 -5.45 4.82 -3.95
CA ALA A 17 -4.17 4.12 -3.96
C ALA A 17 -3.49 4.04 -5.34
N PHE A 18 -4.17 4.42 -6.42
CA PHE A 18 -3.71 4.12 -7.78
C PHE A 18 -2.85 5.24 -8.41
N SER A 19 -2.46 6.26 -7.66
CA SER A 19 -1.59 7.36 -8.13
C SER A 19 -1.06 8.21 -6.97
N GLY A 20 -0.07 9.05 -7.25
CA GLY A 20 0.41 10.09 -6.32
C GLY A 20 0.76 9.53 -4.94
N LEU A 21 0.34 10.24 -3.89
CA LEU A 21 0.61 9.88 -2.50
C LEU A 21 -0.01 8.53 -2.11
N GLY A 22 -1.22 8.21 -2.57
CA GLY A 22 -1.86 6.93 -2.23
C GLY A 22 -1.05 5.72 -2.74
N LEU A 23 -0.49 5.82 -3.94
CA LEU A 23 0.41 4.79 -4.46
C LEU A 23 1.71 4.73 -3.66
N GLN A 24 2.31 5.88 -3.36
CA GLN A 24 3.54 5.93 -2.58
C GLN A 24 3.36 5.33 -1.18
N PHE A 25 2.27 5.67 -0.48
CA PHE A 25 1.94 5.09 0.82
C PHE A 25 1.70 3.59 0.74
N SER A 26 0.96 3.12 -0.26
CA SER A 26 0.71 1.67 -0.44
C SER A 26 2.03 0.91 -0.54
N ARG A 27 2.98 1.43 -1.32
CA ARG A 27 4.31 0.84 -1.50
C ARG A 27 5.16 0.88 -0.23
N THR A 28 5.20 2.02 0.44
CA THR A 28 6.01 2.18 1.65
C THR A 28 5.48 1.32 2.79
N LEU A 29 4.17 1.27 2.99
CA LEU A 29 3.57 0.42 4.02
C LEU A 29 3.81 -1.06 3.73
N ALA A 30 3.69 -1.50 2.47
CA ALA A 30 4.03 -2.87 2.09
C ALA A 30 5.52 -3.18 2.34
N ALA A 31 6.42 -2.23 2.06
CA ALA A 31 7.85 -2.39 2.33
C ALA A 31 8.18 -2.48 3.83
N GLU A 32 7.38 -1.87 4.70
CA GLU A 32 7.47 -1.98 6.16
C GLU A 32 6.83 -3.28 6.70
N GLY A 33 6.37 -4.18 5.83
CA GLY A 33 5.79 -5.48 6.20
C GLY A 33 4.29 -5.46 6.49
N CYS A 34 3.59 -4.37 6.18
CA CYS A 34 2.12 -4.35 6.22
C CYS A 34 1.54 -5.23 5.11
N ARG A 35 0.32 -5.74 5.35
CA ARG A 35 -0.55 -6.29 4.30
C ARG A 35 -1.49 -5.19 3.84
N VAL A 36 -1.33 -4.74 2.60
CA VAL A 36 -1.99 -3.53 2.12
C VAL A 36 -3.10 -3.86 1.12
N ALA A 37 -4.31 -3.38 1.37
CA ALA A 37 -5.41 -3.40 0.43
C ALA A 37 -5.50 -2.05 -0.30
N MET A 38 -5.38 -2.07 -1.63
CA MET A 38 -5.48 -0.87 -2.46
C MET A 38 -6.92 -0.61 -2.91
N CYS A 39 -7.46 0.57 -2.63
CA CYS A 39 -8.81 0.98 -3.03
C CYS A 39 -8.79 2.17 -4.00
N GLY A 40 -9.55 2.03 -5.10
CA GLY A 40 -9.74 3.05 -6.10
C GLY A 40 -10.71 2.62 -7.20
N ARG A 41 -11.11 3.57 -8.05
CA ARG A 41 -12.16 3.37 -9.07
C ARG A 41 -11.70 2.62 -10.33
N ARG A 42 -10.41 2.66 -10.66
CA ARG A 42 -9.84 2.11 -11.90
C ARG A 42 -9.29 0.71 -11.67
N ILE A 43 -10.16 -0.30 -11.70
CA ILE A 43 -9.82 -1.67 -11.27
C ILE A 43 -8.65 -2.27 -12.07
N ASP A 44 -8.62 -2.12 -13.40
CA ASP A 44 -7.55 -2.71 -14.21
C ASP A 44 -6.19 -2.09 -13.89
N LEU A 45 -6.14 -0.77 -13.69
CA LEU A 45 -4.93 -0.10 -13.21
C LEU A 45 -4.54 -0.60 -11.82
N GLY A 46 -5.51 -0.76 -10.91
CA GLY A 46 -5.27 -1.29 -9.57
C GLY A 46 -4.65 -2.68 -9.59
N ARG A 47 -5.18 -3.59 -10.42
CA ARG A 47 -4.65 -4.95 -10.60
C ARG A 47 -3.23 -4.93 -11.18
N ALA A 48 -2.98 -4.09 -12.19
CA ALA A 48 -1.65 -3.94 -12.77
C ALA A 48 -0.63 -3.42 -11.73
N LEU A 49 -1.02 -2.44 -10.91
CA LEU A 49 -0.16 -1.88 -9.86
C LEU A 49 0.15 -2.89 -8.75
N ALA A 50 -0.86 -3.63 -8.28
CA ALA A 50 -0.68 -4.66 -7.24
C ALA A 50 0.21 -5.81 -7.74
N GLY A 51 0.03 -6.26 -8.99
CA GLY A 51 0.83 -7.34 -9.58
C GLY A 51 2.33 -7.01 -9.75
N MET A 52 2.72 -5.74 -9.68
CA MET A 52 4.13 -5.33 -9.81
C MET A 52 4.93 -5.43 -8.51
N GLN A 53 4.29 -5.66 -7.35
CA GLN A 53 4.99 -5.58 -6.07
C GLN A 53 4.51 -6.66 -5.09
N PRO A 54 5.42 -7.51 -4.57
CA PRO A 54 5.06 -8.52 -3.58
C PRO A 54 4.52 -7.86 -2.30
N GLY A 55 3.38 -8.33 -1.80
CA GLY A 55 2.77 -7.85 -0.55
C GLY A 55 1.65 -6.80 -0.72
N LEU A 56 1.35 -6.38 -1.95
CA LEU A 56 0.16 -5.60 -2.33
C LEU A 56 -0.94 -6.46 -2.97
#